data_AF-A0A957AC37-F1
#
_entry.id   AF-A0A957AC37-F1
#
_cell.length_a   1.000
_cell.length_b   1.000
_cell.length_c   1.000
_cell.angle_alpha   90.00
_cell.angle_beta   90.00
_cell.angle_gamma   90.00
#
_symmetry.space_group_name_H-M   'P 1'
#
loop_
_entity.id
_entity.type
_entity.pdbx_description
1 polymer ?
#
loop_
_entity_poly.entity_id
_entity_poly.type
_entity_poly.pdbx_seq_one_letter_code
_entity_poly.pdbx_strand_id
1 'polypeptide(L)'
;MAAEPGTGHARTTEYRFLVLIASLFTGTLVISNVVAVKISDFGGHYLDSGNIVFPVSYILGDVLTEVYGYRQARKIIWSAFLANALAVGVIVAAGELPAAPFWTDQESYDAILGQTWRIVGASFVAFLVGEFANSAV
;
A
#
# COMPACT_ATOMS: atom_id res chain seq x y z
N MET A 1 35.34 -49.04 5.09
CA MET A 1 35.48 -47.64 5.53
C MET A 1 34.67 -46.79 4.58
N ALA A 2 33.37 -46.63 4.85
CA ALA A 2 32.45 -45.88 4.01
C ALA A 2 32.26 -44.48 4.62
N ALA A 3 32.48 -43.44 3.81
CA ALA A 3 32.23 -42.06 4.18
C ALA A 3 30.75 -41.74 3.95
N GLU A 4 30.05 -41.27 5.00
CA GLU A 4 28.67 -40.81 4.89
C GLU A 4 28.60 -39.43 4.22
N PRO A 5 27.61 -39.16 3.34
CA PRO A 5 27.46 -37.87 2.69
C PRO A 5 26.83 -36.86 3.66
N GLY A 6 27.49 -35.72 3.87
CA GLY A 6 26.99 -34.62 4.67
C GLY A 6 25.65 -34.10 4.12
N THR A 7 24.60 -34.22 4.93
CA THR A 7 23.28 -33.64 4.66
C THR A 7 23.36 -32.12 4.78
N GLY A 8 23.54 -31.47 3.62
CA GLY A 8 23.35 -30.03 3.48
C GLY A 8 21.92 -29.67 3.85
N HIS A 9 21.70 -29.23 5.08
CA HIS A 9 20.45 -28.60 5.46
C HIS A 9 20.33 -27.32 4.64
N ALA A 10 19.51 -27.37 3.58
CA ALA A 10 19.09 -26.18 2.88
C ALA A 10 18.50 -25.24 3.93
N ARG A 11 19.23 -24.19 4.30
CA ARG A 11 18.72 -23.15 5.18
C ARG A 11 17.57 -22.50 4.43
N THR A 12 16.34 -22.92 4.72
CA THR A 12 15.18 -22.11 4.40
C THR A 12 15.38 -20.80 5.14
N THR A 13 15.73 -19.74 4.41
CA THR A 13 15.84 -18.40 4.98
C THR A 13 14.46 -18.05 5.54
N GLU A 14 14.26 -18.27 6.84
CA GLU A 14 13.03 -17.86 7.51
C GLU A 14 13.01 -16.34 7.55
N TYR A 15 12.18 -15.77 6.68
CA TYR A 15 11.94 -14.34 6.67
C TYR A 15 10.98 -13.94 7.81
N ARG A 16 11.46 -14.09 9.05
CA ARG A 16 10.67 -13.91 10.28
C ARG A 16 9.97 -12.56 10.37
N PHE A 17 10.52 -11.52 9.73
CA PHE A 17 9.97 -10.16 9.72
C PHE A 17 9.34 -9.74 8.39
N LEU A 18 9.42 -10.54 7.32
CA LEU A 18 8.89 -10.14 6.01
C LEU A 18 7.39 -9.90 6.05
N VAL A 19 6.64 -10.79 6.69
CA VAL A 19 5.18 -10.64 6.81
C VAL A 19 4.84 -9.36 7.59
N LEU A 20 5.57 -9.08 8.67
CA LEU A 20 5.38 -7.87 9.46
C LEU A 20 5.65 -6.61 8.62
N ILE A 21 6.81 -6.54 7.96
CA ILE A 21 7.22 -5.38 7.16
C ILE A 21 6.28 -5.20 5.96
N ALA A 22 5.89 -6.29 5.28
CA ALA A 22 4.93 -6.26 4.19
C ALA A 22 3.55 -5.78 4.64
N SER A 23 3.09 -6.22 5.81
CA SER A 23 1.80 -5.79 6.37
C SER A 23 1.84 -4.32 6.79
N LEU A 24 2.93 -3.87 7.41
CA LEU A 24 3.14 -2.46 7.73
C LEU A 24 3.16 -1.62 6.45
N PHE A 25 3.95 -2.01 5.44
CA PHE A 25 4.03 -1.32 4.16
C PHE A 25 2.63 -1.20 3.51
N THR A 26 1.90 -2.30 3.46
CA THR A 26 0.55 -2.35 2.88
C THR A 26 -0.43 -1.46 3.67
N GLY A 27 -0.43 -1.56 5.01
CA GLY A 27 -1.29 -0.75 5.86
C GLY A 27 -0.98 0.75 5.72
N THR A 28 0.31 1.11 5.73
CA THR A 28 0.79 2.47 5.49
C THR A 28 0.30 2.99 4.13
N LEU A 29 0.40 2.20 3.07
CA LEU A 29 -0.06 2.57 1.73
C LEU A 29 -1.58 2.81 1.69
N VAL A 30 -2.37 1.92 2.28
CA VAL A 30 -3.84 2.05 2.32
C VAL A 30 -4.26 3.29 3.12
N ILE A 31 -3.70 3.48 4.32
CA ILE A 31 -3.99 4.63 5.18
C ILE A 31 -3.63 5.93 4.47
N SER A 32 -2.46 5.99 3.81
CA SER A 32 -2.03 7.17 3.08
C SER A 32 -3.03 7.57 2.00
N ASN A 33 -3.55 6.62 1.21
CA ASN A 33 -4.52 6.92 0.15
C ASN A 33 -5.88 7.39 0.69
N VAL A 34 -6.34 6.85 1.82
CA VAL A 34 -7.60 7.30 2.44
C VAL A 34 -7.45 8.72 3.01
N VAL A 35 -6.33 9.01 3.65
CA VAL A 35 -6.09 10.32 4.30
C VAL A 35 -5.71 11.42 3.29
N ALA A 36 -5.28 11.06 2.09
CA ALA A 36 -4.91 12.00 1.02
C ALA A 36 -6.05 12.92 0.56
N VAL A 37 -7.31 12.62 0.87
CA VAL A 37 -8.44 13.52 0.58
C VAL A 37 -8.33 14.85 1.34
N LYS A 38 -7.68 14.86 2.51
CA LYS A 38 -7.53 16.05 3.33
C LYS A 38 -6.29 16.83 2.92
N ILE A 39 -6.46 18.09 2.54
CA ILE A 39 -5.35 19.04 2.38
C ILE A 39 -5.02 19.66 3.74
N SER A 40 -3.76 19.58 4.15
CA SER A 40 -3.22 20.16 5.39
C SER A 40 -2.30 21.34 5.09
N ASP A 41 -2.31 22.31 5.99
CA ASP A 41 -1.45 23.50 5.96
C ASP A 41 -0.17 23.22 6.76
N PHE A 42 0.97 23.31 6.08
CA PHE A 42 2.32 23.21 6.64
C PHE A 42 3.01 24.57 6.62
N GLY A 43 2.42 25.55 7.31
CA GLY A 43 3.01 26.88 7.45
C GLY A 43 3.01 27.69 6.16
N GLY A 44 1.93 27.62 5.39
CA GLY A 44 1.77 28.27 4.08
C GLY A 44 1.97 27.34 2.88
N HIS A 45 2.31 26.07 3.12
CA HIS A 45 2.40 25.04 2.09
C HIS A 45 1.24 24.05 2.21
N TYR A 46 0.40 23.98 1.18
CA TYR A 46 -0.76 23.09 1.14
C TYR A 46 -0.38 21.75 0.52
N LEU A 47 -0.42 20.69 1.33
CA LEU A 47 -0.09 19.33 0.92
C LEU A 47 -1.21 18.38 1.33
N ASP A 48 -1.37 17.28 0.60
CA ASP A 48 -2.25 16.21 1.06
C ASP A 48 -1.73 15.63 2.38
N SER A 49 -2.65 15.20 3.24
CA SER A 49 -2.31 14.66 4.56
C SER A 49 -1.73 13.25 4.47
N GLY A 50 -1.85 12.59 3.31
CA GLY A 50 -1.22 11.30 3.03
C GLY A 50 0.30 11.38 3.01
N ASN A 51 0.86 12.53 2.64
CA ASN A 51 2.30 12.82 2.63
C ASN A 51 2.99 12.69 3.99
N ILE A 52 2.26 12.80 5.09
CA ILE A 52 2.82 12.57 6.43
C ILE A 52 3.32 11.12 6.57
N VAL A 53 2.66 10.18 5.89
CA VAL A 53 2.93 8.76 6.01
C VAL A 53 3.98 8.27 4.97
N PHE A 54 4.29 9.10 3.97
CA PHE A 54 5.23 8.76 2.90
C PHE A 54 6.65 8.39 3.38
N PRO A 55 7.27 9.10 4.35
CA PRO A 55 8.59 8.70 4.84
C PRO A 55 8.62 7.27 5.38
N VAL A 56 7.53 6.83 6.00
CA VAL A 56 7.40 5.46 6.52
C VAL A 56 7.29 4.45 5.39
N SER A 57 6.49 4.73 4.35
CA SER A 57 6.35 3.81 3.22
C SER A 57 7.65 3.67 2.43
N TYR A 58 8.43 4.75 2.26
CA TYR A 58 9.75 4.69 1.63
C TYR A 58 10.72 3.82 2.42
N ILE A 59 10.86 4.04 3.73
CA ILE A 59 11.77 3.23 4.57
C ILE A 59 11.38 1.74 4.50
N LEU A 60 10.08 1.44 4.59
CA LEU A 60 9.60 0.06 4.49
C LEU A 60 9.85 -0.53 3.10
N GLY A 61 9.62 0.25 2.04
CA GLY A 61 9.89 -0.13 0.65
C GLY A 61 11.37 -0.44 0.40
N ASP A 62 12.26 0.42 0.88
CA ASP A 62 13.71 0.25 0.77
C ASP A 62 14.16 -1.04 1.48
N VAL A 63 13.68 -1.26 2.72
CA VAL A 63 13.95 -2.50 3.46
C VAL A 63 13.43 -3.73 2.69
N LEU A 64 12.25 -3.66 2.07
CA LEU A 64 11.73 -4.74 1.24
C LEU A 64 12.66 -5.03 0.05
N THR A 65 13.13 -4.01 -0.65
CA THR A 65 13.98 -4.19 -1.83
C THR A 65 15.41 -4.62 -1.50
N GLU A 66 16.00 -4.07 -0.44
CA GLU A 66 17.40 -4.29 -0.07
C GLU A 66 17.60 -5.58 0.74
N VAL A 67 16.71 -5.89 1.69
CA VAL A 67 16.86 -7.05 2.60
C VAL A 67 16.23 -8.31 2.01
N TYR A 68 15.05 -8.18 1.40
CA TYR A 68 14.27 -9.33 0.91
C TYR A 68 14.39 -9.52 -0.60
N GLY A 69 15.03 -8.58 -1.28
CA GLY A 69 15.31 -8.62 -2.70
C GLY A 69 14.15 -8.16 -3.58
N TYR A 70 14.51 -7.60 -4.72
CA TYR A 70 13.60 -6.96 -5.66
C TYR A 70 12.41 -7.84 -6.11
N ARG A 71 12.64 -9.14 -6.34
CA ARG A 71 11.58 -10.05 -6.79
C ARG A 71 10.48 -10.26 -5.72
N GLN A 72 10.84 -10.30 -4.44
CA GLN A 72 9.86 -10.41 -3.36
C GLN A 72 9.20 -9.07 -3.08
N ALA A 73 9.97 -7.98 -3.05
CA ALA A 73 9.45 -6.63 -2.91
C ALA A 73 8.36 -6.33 -3.95
N ARG A 74 8.60 -6.66 -5.23
CA ARG A 74 7.62 -6.47 -6.30
C ARG A 74 6.30 -7.19 -6.02
N LYS A 75 6.32 -8.44 -5.54
CA LYS A 75 5.09 -9.17 -5.18
C LYS A 75 4.32 -8.48 -4.06
N ILE A 76 5.05 -7.99 -3.05
CA ILE A 76 4.45 -7.28 -1.92
C ILE A 76 3.83 -5.96 -2.38
N ILE A 77 4.51 -5.21 -3.24
CA ILE A 77 3.99 -3.97 -3.82
C ILE A 77 2.69 -4.24 -4.60
N TRP A 78 2.68 -5.23 -5.50
CA TRP A 78 1.48 -5.62 -6.22
C TRP A 78 0.35 -6.07 -5.28
N SER A 79 0.66 -6.81 -4.22
CA SER A 79 -0.34 -7.19 -3.21
C SER A 79 -0.89 -5.99 -2.45
N ALA A 80 -0.07 -4.98 -2.17
CA ALA A 80 -0.48 -3.76 -1.51
C ALA A 80 -1.39 -2.91 -2.41
N PHE A 81 -1.08 -2.82 -3.71
CA PHE A 81 -1.98 -2.18 -4.69
C PHE A 81 -3.32 -2.91 -4.78
N LEU A 82 -3.32 -4.25 -4.79
CA LEU A 82 -4.56 -5.02 -4.79
C LEU A 82 -5.38 -4.78 -3.51
N ALA A 83 -4.73 -4.75 -2.35
CA ALA A 83 -5.39 -4.43 -1.08
C ALA A 83 -6.01 -3.03 -1.10
N ASN A 84 -5.33 -2.07 -1.71
CA ASN A 84 -5.83 -0.70 -1.87
C ASN A 84 -7.03 -0.63 -2.83
N ALA A 85 -6.97 -1.34 -3.95
CA ALA A 85 -8.10 -1.46 -4.87
C ALA A 85 -9.32 -2.13 -4.21
N LEU A 86 -9.10 -3.16 -3.39
CA LEU A 86 -10.15 -3.79 -2.59
C LEU A 86 -10.76 -2.80 -1.59
N ALA A 87 -9.93 -2.06 -0.85
CA ALA A 87 -10.39 -1.06 0.11
C ALA A 87 -11.29 0.00 -0.56
N VAL A 88 -10.86 0.54 -1.70
CA VAL A 88 -11.66 1.47 -2.51
C VAL A 88 -12.95 0.84 -3.00
N GLY A 89 -12.89 -0.39 -3.53
CA GLY A 89 -14.07 -1.08 -4.02
C GLY A 89 -15.14 -1.25 -2.94
N VAL A 90 -14.71 -1.58 -1.71
CA VAL A 90 -15.61 -1.69 -0.55
C VAL A 90 -16.16 -0.31 -0.13
N ILE A 91 -15.32 0.73 -0.12
CA ILE A 91 -15.75 2.10 0.18
C ILE A 91 -16.83 2.58 -0.80
N VAL A 92 -16.59 2.40 -2.11
CA VAL A 92 -17.56 2.79 -3.15
C VAL A 92 -18.84 1.98 -3.00
N ALA A 93 -18.73 0.65 -2.84
CA ALA A 93 -19.91 -0.20 -2.66
C ALA A 93 -20.73 0.19 -1.42
N ALA A 94 -20.08 0.57 -0.32
CA ALA A 94 -20.75 1.01 0.89
C ALA A 94 -21.47 2.36 0.71
N GLY A 95 -20.92 3.29 -0.09
CA GLY A 95 -21.57 4.56 -0.41
C GLY A 95 -22.81 4.42 -1.30
N GLU A 96 -22.82 3.44 -2.21
CA GLU A 96 -23.95 3.17 -3.13
C GLU A 96 -25.12 2.40 -2.47
N LEU A 97 -24.89 1.79 -1.31
CA LEU A 97 -25.95 1.12 -0.57
C LEU A 97 -26.95 2.15 -0.01
N PRO A 98 -28.27 1.82 0.01
CA PRO A 98 -29.26 2.74 0.54
C PRO A 98 -28.98 3.01 2.02
N ALA A 99 -28.83 4.30 2.35
CA ALA A 99 -28.66 4.75 3.72
C ALA A 99 -29.83 4.30 4.61
N ALA A 100 -29.53 3.89 5.84
CA ALA A 100 -30.56 3.60 6.82
C ALA A 100 -31.37 4.88 7.15
N PRO A 101 -32.65 4.78 7.55
CA PRO A 101 -33.49 5.96 7.81
C PRO A 101 -32.96 6.92 8.89
N PHE A 102 -32.09 6.43 9.78
CA PHE A 102 -31.47 7.18 10.86
C PHE A 102 -30.02 7.58 10.56
N TRP A 103 -29.48 7.22 9.38
CA TRP A 103 -28.15 7.61 8.95
C TRP A 103 -28.19 9.03 8.39
N THR A 104 -27.46 9.96 9.01
CA THR A 104 -27.46 11.39 8.64
C THR A 104 -26.18 11.83 7.94
N ASP A 105 -25.14 11.00 7.92
CA ASP A 105 -23.78 11.40 7.53
C ASP A 105 -23.44 11.01 6.08
N GLN A 106 -24.44 10.78 5.22
CA GLN A 106 -24.21 10.36 3.82
C GLN A 106 -23.41 11.40 3.04
N GLU A 107 -23.76 12.69 3.16
CA GLU A 107 -23.04 13.76 2.47
C GLU A 107 -21.57 13.85 2.92
N SER A 108 -21.32 13.70 4.22
CA SER A 108 -19.96 13.64 4.79
C SER A 108 -19.19 12.42 4.31
N TYR A 109 -19.86 11.27 4.19
CA TYR A 109 -19.27 10.03 3.66
C TYR A 109 -18.82 10.25 2.21
N ASP A 110 -19.68 10.77 1.35
CA ASP A 110 -19.38 10.98 -0.06
C ASP A 110 -18.32 12.07 -0.27
N ALA A 111 -18.32 13.11 0.56
CA ALA A 111 -17.32 14.17 0.52
C ALA A 111 -15.91 13.69 0.87
N ILE A 112 -15.78 12.82 1.88
CA ILE A 112 -14.47 12.33 2.38
C ILE A 112 -14.04 11.08 1.60
N LEU A 113 -14.90 10.08 1.51
CA LEU A 113 -14.56 8.76 1.00
C LEU A 113 -14.92 8.58 -0.48
N GLY A 114 -15.91 9.31 -0.99
CA GLY A 114 -16.32 9.25 -2.40
C GLY A 114 -15.25 9.74 -3.39
N GLN A 115 -14.23 10.48 -2.94
CA GLN A 115 -13.09 10.88 -3.77
C GLN A 115 -11.95 9.85 -3.81
N THR A 116 -11.95 8.86 -2.90
CA THR A 116 -10.83 7.92 -2.70
C THR A 116 -10.49 7.12 -3.97
N TRP A 117 -11.49 6.78 -4.80
CA TRP A 117 -11.27 6.02 -6.04
C TRP A 117 -10.39 6.76 -7.05
N ARG A 118 -10.49 8.10 -7.11
CA ARG A 118 -9.68 8.93 -8.02
C ARG A 118 -8.23 8.95 -7.57
N ILE A 119 -8.00 9.06 -6.27
CA ILE A 119 -6.66 9.09 -5.66
C ILE A 119 -5.96 7.76 -5.92
N VAL A 120 -6.61 6.64 -5.63
CA VAL A 120 -6.03 5.31 -5.86
C VAL A 120 -5.83 5.02 -7.34
N GLY A 121 -6.76 5.45 -8.20
CA GLY A 121 -6.60 5.35 -9.65
C GLY A 121 -5.36 6.10 -10.15
N ALA A 122 -5.14 7.34 -9.67
CA ALA A 122 -3.94 8.11 -9.99
C ALA A 122 -2.67 7.42 -9.48
N SER A 123 -2.67 6.91 -8.23
CA SER A 123 -1.55 6.17 -7.64
C SER A 123 -1.19 4.91 -8.44
N PHE A 124 -2.20 4.20 -8.94
CA PHE A 124 -1.99 3.00 -9.77
C PHE A 124 -1.38 3.34 -11.13
N VAL A 125 -1.87 4.38 -11.80
CA VAL A 125 -1.31 4.85 -13.07
C VAL A 125 0.12 5.36 -12.89
N ALA A 126 0.38 6.16 -11.86
CA ALA A 126 1.72 6.65 -11.54
C ALA A 126 2.70 5.49 -11.30
N PHE A 127 2.25 4.46 -10.58
CA PHE A 127 3.05 3.26 -10.35
C PHE A 127 3.34 2.49 -11.64
N LEU A 128 2.34 2.26 -12.49
CA LEU A 128 2.54 1.59 -13.78
C LEU A 128 3.56 2.34 -14.64
N VAL A 129 3.39 3.66 -14.78
CA VAL A 129 4.31 4.50 -15.54
C VAL A 129 5.73 4.44 -14.95
N GLY A 130 5.85 4.48 -13.62
CA GLY A 130 7.13 4.34 -12.93
C GLY A 130 7.77 2.96 -13.14
N GLU A 131 7.00 1.87 -13.08
CA GLU A 131 7.52 0.52 -13.30
C GLU A 131 7.95 0.30 -14.76
N PHE A 132 7.20 0.80 -15.74
CA PHE A 132 7.61 0.76 -17.15
C PHE A 132 8.86 1.61 -17.42
N ALA A 133 8.96 2.81 -16.84
CA ALA A 133 10.15 3.64 -16.98
C ALA A 133 11.39 2.99 -16.35
N ASN A 134 11.22 2.36 -15.19
CA ASN A 134 12.31 1.71 -14.45
C ASN A 134 12.71 0.34 -15.03
N SER A 135 11.82 -0.35 -15.75
CA SER A 135 12.11 -1.65 -16.37
C SER A 135 12.56 -1.56 -17.83
N ALA A 136 12.49 -0.38 -18.44
CA ALA A 136 13.00 -0.10 -19.78
C ALA A 136 14.51 0.18 -19.82
N VAL A 137 15.19 0.21 -18.66
CA VAL A 137 16.65 0.41 -18.51
C VAL A 137 17.29 -0.81 -17.87
#